data_AF-T0RJW0-F1
#
_entry.id   AF-T0RJW0-F1
#
_cell.length_a   1.000
_cell.length_b   1.000
_cell.length_c   1.000
_cell.angle_alpha   90.00
_cell.angle_beta   90.00
_cell.angle_gamma   90.00
#
_symmetry.space_group_name_H-M   'P 1'
#
loop_
_entity.id
_entity.type
_entity.pdbx_description
1 polymer ?
#
loop_
_entity_poly.entity_id
_entity_poly.type
_entity_poly.pdbx_seq_one_letter_code
_entity_poly.pdbx_strand_id
1 'polypeptide(L)'
;MPCSCVGMLSVAASAAAVVLSAFAAGLPLWSLLAYSNNGQMTSATFTAGVWGYCTDVSFLQSGSHGLDENVQTTGQCYLYYSSSRNVRVDLNASDANSTIVLPNQGACATFAQDGGSKKRLLSTVLDIDEATFDAFLTNTCSAKGKASLAFAMLSPIFGAFAFCLLLAGVCCARNESCIVGFAAMMTGLATIWAAIAFIVWNGQAPSGQRLRLGASYYMEVAATVSYATSCFFAAVHMQQGKKSERKSNAKATSNLQATLDKQRSKVASGRMPTRLV
;
A
#
# COMPACT_ATOMS: atom_id res chain seq x y z
N MET A 1 -29.09 -15.18 4.86
CA MET A 1 -27.81 -15.17 4.13
C MET A 1 -26.79 -14.55 5.07
N PRO A 2 -25.97 -15.32 5.80
CA PRO A 2 -24.91 -14.72 6.58
C PRO A 2 -23.67 -14.60 5.70
N CYS A 3 -22.95 -13.49 5.81
CA CYS A 3 -21.59 -13.36 5.32
C CYS A 3 -20.81 -14.63 5.72
N SER A 4 -20.22 -15.33 4.75
CA SER A 4 -19.36 -16.47 5.08
C SER A 4 -18.21 -15.95 5.96
N CYS A 5 -17.88 -16.68 7.03
CA CYS A 5 -16.76 -16.34 7.91
C CYS A 5 -15.47 -16.11 7.10
N VAL A 6 -15.26 -16.90 6.04
CA VAL A 6 -14.13 -16.78 5.12
C VAL A 6 -14.17 -15.46 4.33
N GLY A 7 -15.36 -15.03 3.90
CA GLY A 7 -15.54 -13.75 3.20
C GLY A 7 -15.25 -12.55 4.12
N MET A 8 -15.68 -12.60 5.38
CA MET A 8 -15.37 -11.54 6.36
C MET A 8 -13.87 -11.48 6.67
N LEU A 9 -13.19 -12.63 6.77
CA LEU A 9 -11.73 -12.68 6.95
C LEU A 9 -10.99 -12.05 5.75
N SER A 10 -11.46 -12.28 4.53
CA SER A 10 -10.92 -11.61 3.33
C SER A 10 -11.08 -10.09 3.41
N VAL A 11 -12.28 -9.61 3.76
CA VAL A 11 -12.56 -8.17 3.91
C VAL A 11 -11.70 -7.53 4.99
N ALA A 12 -11.56 -8.17 6.16
CA ALA A 12 -10.74 -7.68 7.26
C ALA A 12 -9.24 -7.62 6.88
N ALA A 13 -8.72 -8.67 6.23
CA ALA A 13 -7.34 -8.68 5.74
C ALA A 13 -7.11 -7.60 4.67
N SER A 14 -8.07 -7.39 3.77
CA SER A 14 -8.02 -6.32 2.76
C SER A 14 -8.02 -4.93 3.39
N ALA A 15 -8.84 -4.70 4.43
CA ALA A 15 -8.86 -3.42 5.14
C ALA A 15 -7.52 -3.10 5.78
N ALA A 16 -6.95 -4.08 6.50
CA ALA A 16 -5.62 -3.94 7.12
C ALA A 16 -4.55 -3.66 6.06
N ALA A 17 -4.59 -4.37 4.93
CA ALA A 17 -3.63 -4.18 3.84
C ALA A 17 -3.69 -2.75 3.25
N VAL A 18 -4.89 -2.22 3.01
CA VAL A 18 -5.09 -0.86 2.47
C VAL A 18 -4.55 0.18 3.44
N VAL A 19 -4.87 0.05 4.73
CA VAL A 19 -4.39 0.99 5.75
C VAL A 19 -2.87 0.97 5.83
N LEU A 20 -2.26 -0.22 5.94
CA LEU A 20 -0.81 -0.36 6.04
C LEU A 20 -0.09 0.16 4.80
N SER A 21 -0.57 -0.17 3.60
CA SER A 21 0.04 0.30 2.33
C SER A 21 -0.15 1.81 2.12
N ALA A 22 -1.28 2.39 2.54
CA ALA A 22 -1.47 3.84 2.49
C ALA A 22 -0.51 4.57 3.43
N PHE A 23 -0.33 4.08 4.66
CA PHE A 23 0.65 4.63 5.59
C PHE A 23 2.09 4.45 5.09
N ALA A 24 2.42 3.28 4.55
CA ALA A 24 3.72 3.03 3.98
C ALA A 24 4.00 4.01 2.82
N ALA A 25 3.08 4.15 1.87
CA ALA A 25 3.22 5.07 0.74
C ALA A 25 3.27 6.55 1.17
N GLY A 26 2.54 6.92 2.23
CA GLY A 26 2.46 8.31 2.71
C GLY A 26 3.63 8.75 3.59
N LEU A 27 4.21 7.85 4.38
CA LEU A 27 5.24 8.22 5.36
C LEU A 27 6.66 8.11 4.79
N PRO A 28 7.54 9.10 5.02
CA PRO A 28 8.92 9.10 4.56
C PRO A 28 9.84 8.19 5.41
N LEU A 29 9.31 7.10 5.98
CA LEU A 29 9.99 6.22 6.94
C LEU A 29 10.34 4.85 6.32
N TRP A 30 10.74 4.81 5.06
CA TRP A 30 11.19 3.55 4.43
C TRP A 30 12.65 3.25 4.75
N SER A 31 13.48 4.29 4.82
CA SER A 31 14.84 4.23 5.31
C SER A 31 15.07 5.39 6.28
N LEU A 32 15.85 5.18 7.33
CA LEU A 32 16.14 6.19 8.33
C LEU A 32 17.57 6.12 8.83
N LEU A 33 18.12 7.30 9.15
CA LEU A 33 19.33 7.49 9.92
C LEU A 33 18.89 8.04 11.27
N ALA A 34 18.84 7.18 12.29
CA ALA A 34 18.42 7.56 13.63
C ALA A 34 19.54 7.44 14.64
N TYR A 35 19.57 8.39 15.58
CA TYR A 35 20.37 8.29 16.78
C TYR A 35 19.51 7.65 17.86
N SER A 36 19.94 6.50 18.38
CA SER A 36 19.27 5.85 19.50
C SER A 36 20.04 6.11 20.78
N ASN A 37 19.38 6.73 21.76
CA ASN A 37 19.90 6.81 23.12
C ASN A 37 19.17 5.73 23.94
N ASN A 38 19.94 4.81 24.53
CA ASN A 38 19.41 3.70 25.35
C ASN A 38 18.31 2.83 24.70
N GLY A 39 18.37 2.59 23.39
CA GLY A 39 17.44 1.70 22.68
C GLY A 39 16.09 2.31 22.31
N GLN A 40 15.82 3.56 22.69
CA GLN A 40 14.69 4.35 22.20
C GLN A 40 15.14 5.26 21.05
N MET A 41 14.32 5.41 20.01
CA MET A 41 14.59 6.33 18.90
C MET A 41 14.11 7.72 19.29
N THR A 42 15.03 8.61 19.65
CA THR A 42 14.73 9.97 20.12
C THR A 42 14.72 11.00 18.99
N SER A 43 15.48 10.77 17.91
CA SER A 43 15.51 11.63 16.72
C SER A 43 16.07 10.87 15.51
N ALA A 44 15.60 11.22 14.31
CA ALA A 44 16.25 10.86 13.06
C ALA A 44 16.70 12.11 12.31
N THR A 45 17.97 12.16 11.98
CA THR A 45 18.57 13.26 11.21
C THR A 45 18.22 13.13 9.72
N PHE A 46 17.90 11.92 9.26
CA PHE A 46 17.45 11.66 7.90
C PHE A 46 16.39 10.56 7.84
N THR A 47 15.36 10.78 7.05
CA THR A 47 14.32 9.80 6.72
C THR A 47 14.03 9.87 5.22
N ALA A 48 13.88 8.72 4.57
CA ALA A 48 13.56 8.63 3.15
C ALA A 48 12.36 7.70 2.95
N GLY A 49 11.41 8.14 2.14
CA GLY A 49 10.32 7.31 1.62
C GLY A 49 10.27 7.33 0.10
N VAL A 50 9.25 6.71 -0.47
CA VAL A 50 9.08 6.55 -1.92
C VAL A 50 8.88 7.85 -2.69
N TRP A 51 8.34 8.89 -2.06
CA TRP A 51 8.03 10.18 -2.70
C TRP A 51 9.04 11.29 -2.41
N GLY A 52 9.81 11.15 -1.33
CA GLY A 52 10.72 12.18 -0.86
C GLY A 52 11.54 11.75 0.34
N TYR A 53 12.36 12.65 0.84
CA TYR A 53 13.13 12.50 2.07
C TYR A 53 12.88 13.69 2.99
N CYS A 54 12.98 13.49 4.29
CA CYS A 54 12.87 14.53 5.29
C CYS A 54 14.06 14.49 6.24
N THR A 55 14.51 15.67 6.65
CA THR A 55 15.67 15.84 7.55
C THR A 55 15.22 16.45 8.87
N ASP A 56 16.02 16.29 9.92
CA ASP A 56 15.75 16.82 11.27
C ASP A 56 14.35 16.50 11.81
N VAL A 57 13.99 15.20 11.79
CA VAL A 57 12.73 14.74 12.38
C VAL A 57 12.95 14.32 13.83
N SER A 58 12.37 15.07 14.76
CA SER A 58 12.32 14.72 16.18
C SER A 58 11.06 13.90 16.47
N PHE A 59 11.23 12.72 17.07
CA PHE A 59 10.11 11.89 17.51
C PHE A 59 9.88 12.15 19.00
N LEU A 60 9.11 13.19 19.32
CA LEU A 60 8.73 13.44 20.72
C LEU A 60 7.89 12.27 21.24
N GLN A 61 8.41 11.59 22.26
CA GLN A 61 7.73 10.50 22.94
C GLN A 61 6.65 11.07 23.85
N SER A 62 5.38 10.80 23.54
CA SER A 62 4.23 11.17 24.38
C SER A 62 4.43 10.69 25.82
N GLY A 63 4.64 11.64 26.73
CA GLY A 63 4.86 11.41 28.16
C GLY A 63 5.04 12.69 28.97
N SER A 64 5.41 13.80 28.35
CA SER A 64 5.41 15.11 28.99
C SER A 64 4.18 15.90 28.55
N HIS A 65 3.11 15.83 29.37
CA HIS A 65 2.10 16.87 29.44
C HIS A 65 2.77 18.19 29.85
N GLY A 66 3.28 18.91 28.86
CA GLY A 66 3.76 20.27 28.98
C GLY A 66 3.30 20.98 27.72
N LEU A 67 2.22 21.76 27.84
CA LEU A 67 1.87 22.82 26.90
C LEU A 67 3.01 23.84 26.95
N ASP A 68 4.10 23.56 26.25
CA ASP A 68 5.13 24.54 25.96
C ASP A 68 5.12 24.74 24.44
N GLU A 69 4.37 25.75 24.02
CA GLU A 69 4.44 26.37 22.71
C GLU A 69 5.87 26.84 22.47
N ASN A 70 6.76 25.98 21.97
CA ASN A 70 7.97 26.34 21.20
C ASN A 70 8.84 25.14 20.77
N VAL A 71 8.27 23.94 20.59
CA VAL A 71 8.98 22.91 19.82
C VAL A 71 8.83 23.27 18.34
N GLN A 72 9.75 24.10 17.82
CA GLN A 72 9.99 24.23 16.39
C GLN A 72 10.41 22.86 15.85
N THR A 73 9.45 22.06 15.38
CA THR A 73 9.74 20.92 14.52
C THR A 73 10.25 21.45 13.19
N THR A 74 11.56 21.64 13.08
CA THR A 74 12.28 22.10 11.87
C THR A 74 12.43 21.00 10.81
N GLY A 75 11.65 19.92 10.88
CA GLY A 75 11.72 18.84 9.91
C GLY A 75 11.29 19.31 8.52
N GLN A 76 12.24 19.44 7.60
CA GLN A 76 11.96 19.83 6.20
C GLN A 76 11.86 18.59 5.33
N CYS A 77 10.80 18.50 4.53
CA CYS A 77 10.58 17.39 3.59
C CYS A 77 10.77 17.85 2.15
N TYR A 78 11.54 17.07 1.39
CA TYR A 78 11.92 17.34 0.02
C TYR A 78 11.35 16.26 -0.90
N LEU A 79 10.57 16.68 -1.89
CA LEU A 79 9.97 15.80 -2.90
C LEU A 79 11.00 15.48 -4.00
N TYR A 80 11.05 14.24 -4.47
CA TYR A 80 12.00 13.85 -5.53
C TYR A 80 11.65 14.46 -6.90
N TYR A 81 10.38 14.33 -7.30
CA TYR A 81 9.93 14.65 -8.66
C TYR A 81 9.00 15.86 -8.74
N SER A 82 8.43 16.27 -7.61
CA SER A 82 7.55 17.44 -7.53
C SER A 82 8.29 18.60 -6.87
N SER A 83 7.88 19.82 -7.18
CA SER A 83 8.50 21.00 -6.59
C SER A 83 8.05 21.21 -5.15
N SER A 84 9.02 21.42 -4.25
CA SER A 84 8.81 22.01 -2.94
C SER A 84 8.96 23.53 -3.03
N ARG A 85 7.85 24.28 -2.92
CA ARG A 85 7.89 25.76 -2.92
C ARG A 85 8.51 26.25 -1.60
N ASN A 86 9.38 27.26 -1.68
CA ASN A 86 9.91 28.04 -0.55
C ASN A 86 10.81 27.29 0.45
N VAL A 87 11.57 26.27 0.02
CA VAL A 87 12.53 25.64 0.94
C VAL A 87 13.82 26.45 1.02
N ARG A 88 14.05 27.04 2.20
CA ARG A 88 15.29 27.75 2.54
C ARG A 88 16.14 26.79 3.38
N VAL A 89 17.40 26.66 3.02
CA VAL A 89 18.36 25.83 3.75
C VAL A 89 19.41 26.76 4.34
N ASP A 90 19.43 26.84 5.66
CA ASP A 90 20.38 27.66 6.39
C ASP A 90 21.69 26.89 6.51
N LEU A 91 22.73 27.35 5.81
CA LEU A 91 24.03 26.66 5.74
C LEU A 91 24.81 26.73 7.06
N ASN A 92 24.43 27.61 7.98
CA ASN A 92 25.09 27.82 9.26
C ASN A 92 24.09 28.42 10.27
N ALA A 93 23.85 27.74 11.39
CA ALA A 93 23.08 28.28 12.52
C ALA A 93 23.76 29.50 13.18
N SER A 94 24.99 29.84 12.77
CA SER A 94 25.81 30.94 13.32
C SER A 94 25.83 32.20 12.45
N ASP A 95 25.48 32.10 11.16
CA ASP A 95 25.49 33.21 10.22
C ASP A 95 24.11 33.31 9.54
N ALA A 96 23.28 34.23 10.03
CA ALA A 96 21.91 34.47 9.55
C ALA A 96 21.79 34.92 8.07
N ASN A 97 22.89 34.90 7.30
CA ASN A 97 22.97 35.45 5.94
C ASN A 97 23.37 34.41 4.86
N SER A 98 23.65 33.15 5.23
CA SER A 98 24.00 32.09 4.27
C SER A 98 22.82 31.14 4.04
N THR A 99 21.69 31.66 3.56
CA THR A 99 20.52 30.84 3.19
C THR A 99 20.62 30.45 1.72
N ILE A 100 20.74 29.16 1.40
CA ILE A 100 20.53 28.68 0.02
C ILE A 100 19.03 28.53 -0.18
N VAL A 101 18.50 29.33 -1.09
CA VAL A 101 17.14 29.09 -1.61
C VAL A 101 17.23 27.91 -2.57
N LEU A 102 16.62 26.78 -2.22
CA LEU A 102 16.48 25.71 -3.21
C LEU A 102 15.56 26.21 -4.32
N PRO A 103 15.95 26.05 -5.59
CA PRO A 103 15.07 26.39 -6.69
C PRO A 103 13.77 25.59 -6.61
N ASN A 104 12.71 26.18 -7.17
CA ASN A 104 11.35 25.64 -7.18
C ASN A 104 11.24 24.42 -8.13
N GLN A 105 11.99 23.36 -7.83
CA GLN A 105 12.11 22.13 -8.60
C GLN A 105 12.41 20.95 -7.66
N GLY A 106 12.02 19.74 -8.05
CA GLY A 106 12.23 18.53 -7.23
C GLY A 106 13.72 18.20 -7.02
N ALA A 107 14.01 17.39 -6.00
CA ALA A 107 15.37 16.99 -5.65
C ALA A 107 16.12 16.35 -6.84
N CYS A 108 15.43 15.57 -7.67
CA CYS A 108 16.03 14.94 -8.85
C CYS A 108 16.37 15.92 -9.98
N ALA A 109 15.56 16.95 -10.18
CA ALA A 109 15.86 18.00 -11.16
C ALA A 109 17.07 18.84 -10.69
N THR A 110 17.12 19.12 -9.38
CA THR A 110 18.27 19.76 -8.74
C THR A 110 19.54 18.93 -8.90
N PHE A 111 19.48 17.63 -8.61
CA PHE A 111 20.61 16.70 -8.72
C PHE A 111 21.18 16.66 -10.14
N ALA A 112 20.30 16.59 -11.15
CA ALA A 112 20.70 16.56 -12.55
C ALA A 112 21.36 17.88 -13.01
N GLN A 113 20.89 19.03 -12.52
CA GLN A 113 21.47 20.33 -12.85
C GLN A 113 22.82 20.57 -12.17
N ASP A 114 22.95 20.15 -10.91
CA ASP A 114 24.15 20.41 -10.12
C ASP A 114 25.29 19.44 -10.44
N GLY A 115 24.98 18.31 -11.09
CA GLY A 115 25.92 17.24 -11.43
C GLY A 115 26.29 16.37 -10.23
N GLY A 116 25.40 16.27 -9.24
CA GLY A 116 25.63 15.55 -7.99
C GLY A 116 24.99 16.25 -6.77
N SER A 117 25.17 15.67 -5.59
CA SER A 117 24.58 16.19 -4.34
C SER A 117 25.36 17.32 -3.66
N LYS A 118 26.66 17.46 -3.94
CA LYS A 118 27.64 18.34 -3.26
C LYS A 118 27.22 19.79 -3.01
N LYS A 119 26.46 20.39 -3.92
CA LYS A 119 26.25 21.85 -3.93
C LYS A 119 25.10 22.29 -3.03
N ARG A 120 23.90 21.80 -3.29
CA ARG A 120 22.66 22.28 -2.65
C ARG A 120 21.89 21.21 -1.89
N LEU A 121 22.07 19.93 -2.24
CA LEU A 121 21.32 18.83 -1.66
C LEU A 121 22.03 18.26 -0.44
N LEU A 122 23.36 18.21 -0.45
CA LEU A 122 24.12 17.73 0.70
C LEU A 122 23.91 18.63 1.93
N SER A 123 23.76 19.94 1.74
CA SER A 123 23.47 20.88 2.83
C SER A 123 22.10 20.68 3.48
N THR A 124 21.20 19.90 2.88
CA THR A 124 19.89 19.61 3.46
C THR A 124 19.92 18.41 4.40
N VAL A 125 20.98 17.60 4.33
CA VAL A 125 21.11 16.32 5.04
C VAL A 125 22.27 16.38 6.03
N LEU A 126 22.02 15.91 7.24
CA LEU A 126 23.03 15.77 8.29
C LEU A 126 23.43 14.30 8.45
N ASP A 127 24.70 14.05 8.78
CA ASP A 127 25.27 12.73 9.11
C ASP A 127 25.24 11.65 8.02
N ILE A 128 24.98 12.01 6.76
CA ILE A 128 25.12 11.11 5.61
C ILE A 128 26.35 11.49 4.79
N ASP A 129 27.17 10.47 4.50
CA ASP A 129 28.30 10.62 3.60
C ASP A 129 27.83 10.97 2.17
N GLU A 130 28.54 11.89 1.54
CA GLU A 130 28.20 12.41 0.23
C GLU A 130 28.09 11.30 -0.84
N ALA A 131 29.02 10.35 -0.87
CA ALA A 131 28.99 9.28 -1.85
C ALA A 131 27.77 8.36 -1.65
N THR A 132 27.36 8.17 -0.40
CA THR A 132 26.16 7.39 -0.06
C THR A 132 24.90 8.11 -0.52
N PHE A 133 24.83 9.42 -0.30
CA PHE A 133 23.69 10.23 -0.72
C PHE A 133 23.59 10.39 -2.24
N ASP A 134 24.73 10.55 -2.91
CA ASP A 134 24.82 10.64 -4.36
C ASP A 134 24.40 9.33 -5.04
N ALA A 135 24.85 8.18 -4.50
CA ALA A 135 24.42 6.87 -4.96
C ALA A 135 22.91 6.62 -4.73
N PHE A 136 22.39 7.06 -3.59
CA PHE A 136 20.96 7.01 -3.27
C PHE A 136 20.13 7.83 -4.28
N LEU A 137 20.51 9.08 -4.52
CA LEU A 137 19.83 9.96 -5.46
C LEU A 137 19.99 9.48 -6.90
N THR A 138 21.14 8.93 -7.29
CA THR A 138 21.33 8.34 -8.62
C THR A 138 20.33 7.20 -8.87
N ASN A 139 20.16 6.30 -7.89
CA ASN A 139 19.19 5.21 -8.02
C ASN A 139 17.74 5.72 -7.96
N THR A 140 17.45 6.65 -7.06
CA THR A 140 16.10 7.21 -6.87
C THR A 140 15.67 8.08 -8.04
N CYS A 141 16.56 8.87 -8.63
CA CYS A 141 16.21 9.73 -9.77
C CYS A 141 16.17 8.99 -11.11
N SER A 142 16.66 7.75 -11.14
CA SER A 142 16.56 6.86 -12.29
C SER A 142 15.15 6.28 -12.50
N ALA A 143 15.01 5.42 -13.51
CA ALA A 143 13.77 4.67 -13.74
C ALA A 143 13.34 3.81 -12.54
N LYS A 144 14.29 3.36 -11.69
CA LYS A 144 14.00 2.55 -10.51
C LYS A 144 13.16 3.31 -9.48
N GLY A 145 13.56 4.53 -9.11
CA GLY A 145 12.79 5.32 -8.15
C GLY A 145 11.41 5.71 -8.69
N LYS A 146 11.29 6.01 -9.99
CA LYS A 146 9.99 6.31 -10.62
C LYS A 146 9.06 5.11 -10.55
N ALA A 147 9.60 3.91 -10.83
CA ALA A 147 8.87 2.67 -10.70
C ALA A 147 8.47 2.41 -9.23
N SER A 148 9.39 2.56 -8.28
CA SER A 148 9.10 2.37 -6.84
C SER A 148 7.96 3.28 -6.36
N LEU A 149 7.99 4.56 -6.76
CA LEU A 149 6.95 5.53 -6.44
C LEU A 149 5.62 5.15 -7.07
N ALA A 150 5.61 4.83 -8.37
CA ALA A 150 4.39 4.47 -9.08
C ALA A 150 3.74 3.23 -8.45
N PHE A 151 4.52 2.17 -8.20
CA PHE A 151 3.98 0.92 -7.65
C PHE A 151 3.54 1.07 -6.19
N ALA A 152 4.30 1.82 -5.37
CA ALA A 152 3.91 2.11 -4.00
C ALA A 152 2.61 2.93 -3.91
N MET A 153 2.38 3.84 -4.87
CA MET A 153 1.15 4.65 -4.90
C MET A 153 -0.04 3.90 -5.53
N LEU A 154 0.20 3.04 -6.53
CA LEU A 154 -0.86 2.26 -7.18
C LEU A 154 -1.38 1.13 -6.28
N SER A 155 -0.51 0.50 -5.49
CA SER A 155 -0.84 -0.56 -4.53
C SER A 155 -2.07 -0.22 -3.65
N PRO A 156 -2.08 0.86 -2.85
CA PRO A 156 -3.22 1.22 -2.02
C PRO A 156 -4.46 1.65 -2.81
N ILE A 157 -4.31 2.23 -4.02
CA ILE A 157 -5.44 2.62 -4.87
C ILE A 157 -6.20 1.39 -5.35
N PHE A 158 -5.49 0.43 -5.94
CA PHE A 158 -6.08 -0.84 -6.37
C PHE A 158 -6.61 -1.65 -5.18
N GLY A 159 -5.89 -1.64 -4.05
CA GLY A 159 -6.34 -2.26 -2.81
C GLY A 159 -7.63 -1.67 -2.27
N ALA A 160 -7.76 -0.34 -2.24
CA ALA A 160 -8.97 0.34 -1.76
C ALA A 160 -10.18 0.04 -2.66
N PHE A 161 -9.97 0.04 -3.97
CA PHE A 161 -11.01 -0.33 -4.91
C PHE A 161 -11.44 -1.80 -4.75
N ALA A 162 -10.48 -2.70 -4.59
CA ALA A 162 -10.75 -4.12 -4.33
C ALA A 162 -11.49 -4.33 -3.01
N PHE A 163 -11.12 -3.60 -1.95
CA PHE A 163 -11.81 -3.62 -0.66
C PHE A 163 -13.28 -3.25 -0.77
N CYS A 164 -13.60 -2.14 -1.47
CA CYS A 164 -14.98 -1.72 -1.70
C CYS A 164 -15.79 -2.79 -2.45
N LEU A 165 -15.20 -3.42 -3.47
CA LEU A 165 -15.84 -4.49 -4.23
C LEU A 165 -16.01 -5.78 -3.41
N LEU A 166 -15.04 -6.14 -2.57
CA LEU A 166 -15.15 -7.27 -1.65
C LEU A 166 -16.24 -7.03 -0.61
N LEU A 167 -16.32 -5.82 -0.06
CA LEU A 167 -17.37 -5.43 0.89
C LEU A 167 -18.76 -5.56 0.26
N ALA A 168 -18.95 -5.00 -0.94
CA ALA A 168 -20.20 -5.13 -1.68
C ALA A 168 -20.51 -6.58 -2.08
N GLY A 169 -19.50 -7.32 -2.53
CA GLY A 169 -19.63 -8.69 -2.98
C GLY A 169 -19.93 -9.70 -1.87
N VAL A 170 -19.40 -9.49 -0.67
CA VAL A 170 -19.62 -10.37 0.49
C VAL A 170 -20.90 -10.01 1.26
N CYS A 171 -21.22 -8.72 1.38
CA CYS A 171 -22.38 -8.27 2.17
C CYS A 171 -23.68 -8.19 1.36
N CYS A 172 -23.63 -7.82 0.09
CA CYS A 172 -24.83 -7.46 -0.69
C CYS A 172 -25.13 -8.40 -1.86
N ALA A 173 -24.17 -9.25 -2.27
CA ALA A 173 -24.29 -10.05 -3.48
C ALA A 173 -24.32 -11.57 -3.21
N ARG A 174 -24.83 -12.34 -4.18
CA ARG A 174 -24.83 -13.82 -4.13
C ARG A 174 -23.39 -14.33 -4.26
N ASN A 175 -23.05 -15.44 -3.58
CA ASN A 175 -21.68 -15.96 -3.49
C ASN A 175 -20.95 -16.23 -4.83
N GLU A 176 -21.65 -16.29 -5.96
CA GLU A 176 -21.10 -16.39 -7.33
C GLU A 176 -21.18 -15.07 -8.10
N SER A 177 -20.86 -13.95 -7.45
CA SER A 177 -20.82 -12.67 -8.15
C SER A 177 -19.50 -12.50 -8.89
N CYS A 178 -19.57 -12.19 -10.19
CA CYS A 178 -18.43 -11.74 -11.01
C CYS A 178 -17.62 -10.64 -10.30
N ILE A 179 -18.32 -9.83 -9.49
CA ILE A 179 -17.77 -8.81 -8.60
C ILE A 179 -16.69 -9.37 -7.66
N VAL A 180 -16.92 -10.51 -7.00
CA VAL A 180 -15.94 -11.10 -6.07
C VAL A 180 -14.71 -11.62 -6.82
N GLY A 181 -14.91 -12.19 -8.02
CA GLY A 181 -13.79 -12.62 -8.87
C GLY A 181 -12.94 -11.46 -9.36
N PHE A 182 -13.57 -10.37 -9.79
CA PHE A 182 -12.88 -9.16 -10.20
C PHE A 182 -12.15 -8.50 -9.02
N ALA A 183 -12.77 -8.47 -7.84
CA ALA A 183 -12.14 -7.95 -6.63
C ALA A 183 -10.92 -8.79 -6.21
N ALA A 184 -10.99 -10.12 -6.32
CA ALA A 184 -9.85 -11.01 -6.07
C ALA A 184 -8.70 -10.75 -7.06
N MET A 185 -8.99 -10.55 -8.34
CA MET A 185 -7.99 -10.18 -9.35
C MET A 185 -7.31 -8.85 -9.01
N MET A 186 -8.10 -7.82 -8.65
CA MET A 186 -7.58 -6.52 -8.24
C MET A 186 -6.72 -6.60 -6.97
N THR A 187 -7.12 -7.42 -6.00
CA THR A 187 -6.33 -7.70 -4.78
C THR A 187 -5.01 -8.40 -5.13
N GLY A 188 -5.03 -9.34 -6.08
CA GLY A 188 -3.83 -9.99 -6.59
C GLY A 188 -2.88 -9.01 -7.28
N LEU A 189 -3.39 -8.09 -8.10
CA LEU A 189 -2.60 -7.02 -8.71
C LEU A 189 -2.00 -6.08 -7.65
N ALA A 190 -2.79 -5.67 -6.65
CA ALA A 190 -2.28 -4.86 -5.53
C ALA A 190 -1.14 -5.56 -4.78
N THR A 191 -1.25 -6.89 -4.58
CA THR A 191 -0.18 -7.71 -3.98
C THR A 191 1.11 -7.64 -4.81
N ILE A 192 1.00 -7.77 -6.14
CA ILE A 192 2.16 -7.71 -7.05
C ILE A 192 2.79 -6.32 -7.03
N TRP A 193 2.00 -5.25 -7.05
CA TRP A 193 2.51 -3.89 -6.97
C TRP A 193 3.22 -3.59 -5.66
N ALA A 194 2.63 -4.00 -4.52
CA ALA A 194 3.25 -3.89 -3.21
C ALA A 194 4.60 -4.64 -3.15
N ALA A 195 4.63 -5.86 -3.71
CA ALA A 195 5.84 -6.68 -3.79
C ALA A 195 6.95 -6.00 -4.59
N ILE A 196 6.61 -5.49 -5.78
CA ILE A 196 7.57 -4.79 -6.62
C ILE A 196 8.08 -3.53 -5.91
N ALA A 197 7.23 -2.78 -5.21
CA ALA A 197 7.62 -1.56 -4.52
C ALA A 197 8.75 -1.79 -3.50
N PHE A 198 8.62 -2.77 -2.60
CA PHE A 198 9.67 -3.03 -1.62
C PHE A 198 10.89 -3.74 -2.22
N ILE A 199 10.73 -4.59 -3.24
CA ILE A 199 11.87 -5.23 -3.93
C ILE A 199 12.73 -4.17 -4.62
N VAL A 200 12.11 -3.25 -5.36
CA VAL A 200 12.82 -2.13 -5.99
C VAL A 200 13.43 -1.21 -4.93
N TRP A 201 12.72 -0.99 -3.81
CA TRP A 201 13.25 -0.20 -2.69
C TRP A 201 14.58 -0.75 -2.16
N ASN A 202 14.72 -2.07 -2.01
CA ASN A 202 16.00 -2.67 -1.56
C ASN A 202 17.18 -2.33 -2.48
N GLY A 203 16.93 -2.20 -3.79
CA GLY A 203 17.96 -1.85 -4.77
C GLY A 203 18.31 -0.36 -4.80
N GLN A 204 17.50 0.51 -4.21
CA GLN A 204 17.74 1.95 -4.14
C GLN A 204 18.00 2.44 -2.71
N ALA A 205 17.76 1.63 -1.68
CA ALA A 205 17.90 2.02 -0.29
C ALA A 205 19.34 2.50 -0.02
N PRO A 206 19.50 3.61 0.72
CA PRO A 206 20.81 4.13 1.07
C PRO A 206 21.54 3.09 1.96
N SER A 207 22.74 2.70 1.56
CA SER A 207 23.54 1.68 2.25
C SER A 207 24.70 2.33 3.02
N GLY A 208 24.70 2.15 4.34
CA GLY A 208 25.77 2.64 5.22
C GLY A 208 25.62 2.13 6.65
N GLN A 209 26.68 2.21 7.46
CA GLN A 209 26.76 1.55 8.78
C GLN A 209 25.69 2.00 9.79
N ARG A 210 25.06 3.18 9.60
CA ARG A 210 24.04 3.74 10.50
C ARG A 210 22.64 3.84 9.85
N LEU A 211 22.51 3.45 8.58
CA LEU A 211 21.25 3.51 7.83
C LEU A 211 20.46 2.22 8.09
N ARG A 212 19.20 2.36 8.48
CA ARG A 212 18.31 1.23 8.79
C ARG A 212 17.02 1.35 7.98
N LEU A 213 16.39 0.21 7.71
CA LEU A 213 15.04 0.19 7.15
C LEU A 213 14.06 0.70 8.22
N GLY A 214 13.15 1.58 7.81
CA GLY A 214 12.19 2.22 8.69
C GLY A 214 10.85 1.49 8.75
N ALA A 215 9.94 2.03 9.58
CA ALA A 215 8.63 1.44 9.83
C ALA A 215 7.78 1.29 8.56
N SER A 216 7.80 2.26 7.63
CA SER A 216 7.03 2.21 6.39
C SER A 216 7.41 1.01 5.52
N TYR A 217 8.69 0.65 5.49
CA TYR A 217 9.15 -0.51 4.73
C TYR A 217 8.52 -1.80 5.28
N TYR A 218 8.52 -1.98 6.60
CA TYR A 218 7.89 -3.14 7.23
C TYR A 218 6.37 -3.13 7.13
N MET A 219 5.74 -1.94 7.14
CA MET A 219 4.31 -1.80 6.88
C MET A 219 3.95 -2.23 5.46
N GLU A 220 4.75 -1.91 4.44
CA GLU A 220 4.51 -2.37 3.07
C GLU A 220 4.67 -3.90 2.94
N VAL A 221 5.66 -4.49 3.62
CA VAL A 221 5.81 -5.96 3.68
C VAL A 221 4.60 -6.60 4.34
N ALA A 222 4.15 -6.07 5.48
CA ALA A 222 2.95 -6.54 6.17
C ALA A 222 1.68 -6.36 5.33
N ALA A 223 1.58 -5.25 4.59
CA ALA A 223 0.50 -4.99 3.64
C ALA A 223 0.49 -6.02 2.52
N THR A 224 1.65 -6.37 1.96
CA THR A 224 1.77 -7.41 0.91
C THR A 224 1.27 -8.76 1.40
N VAL A 225 1.68 -9.18 2.61
CA VAL A 225 1.20 -10.43 3.23
C VAL A 225 -0.32 -10.38 3.46
N SER A 226 -0.84 -9.23 3.89
CA SER A 226 -2.27 -9.02 4.13
C SER A 226 -3.08 -9.04 2.82
N TYR A 227 -2.59 -8.44 1.74
CA TYR A 227 -3.20 -8.53 0.41
C TYR A 227 -3.20 -9.97 -0.12
N ALA A 228 -2.07 -10.70 0.01
CA ALA A 228 -1.98 -12.10 -0.39
C ALA A 228 -2.98 -12.98 0.38
N THR A 229 -3.08 -12.76 1.69
CA THR A 229 -4.03 -13.46 2.57
C THR A 229 -5.48 -13.14 2.20
N SER A 230 -5.79 -11.87 1.92
CA SER A 230 -7.11 -11.46 1.43
C SER A 230 -7.45 -12.15 0.11
N CYS A 231 -6.52 -12.18 -0.84
CA CYS A 231 -6.69 -12.84 -2.14
C CYS A 231 -6.93 -14.34 -1.98
N PHE A 232 -6.20 -15.01 -1.09
CA PHE A 232 -6.41 -16.42 -0.78
C PHE A 232 -7.81 -16.69 -0.23
N PHE A 233 -8.26 -15.93 0.77
CA PHE A 233 -9.59 -16.09 1.33
C PHE A 233 -10.70 -15.74 0.34
N ALA A 234 -10.51 -14.73 -0.51
CA ALA A 234 -11.44 -14.41 -1.60
C ALA A 234 -11.57 -15.59 -2.57
N ALA A 235 -10.45 -16.23 -2.96
CA ALA A 235 -10.47 -17.40 -3.82
C ALA A 235 -11.19 -18.60 -3.16
N VAL A 236 -10.95 -18.85 -1.87
CA VAL A 236 -11.64 -19.91 -1.11
C VAL A 236 -13.14 -19.62 -1.03
N HIS A 237 -13.53 -18.38 -0.77
CA HIS A 237 -14.93 -17.96 -0.75
C HIS A 237 -15.63 -18.24 -2.09
N MET A 238 -14.96 -17.91 -3.21
CA MET A 238 -15.47 -18.22 -4.55
C MET A 238 -15.62 -19.73 -4.80
N GLN A 239 -14.65 -20.55 -4.37
CA GLN A 239 -14.73 -22.00 -4.52
C GLN A 239 -15.87 -22.61 -3.71
N GLN A 240 -16.14 -22.09 -2.51
CA GLN A 240 -17.29 -22.50 -1.70
C GLN A 240 -18.62 -22.11 -2.36
N GLY A 241 -18.69 -20.90 -2.96
CA GLY A 241 -19.82 -20.46 -3.78
C GLY A 241 -20.12 -21.45 -4.91
N LYS A 242 -19.10 -21.78 -5.72
CA LYS A 242 -19.20 -22.74 -6.84
C LYS A 242 -19.70 -24.13 -6.43
N LYS A 243 -19.20 -24.64 -5.30
CA LYS A 243 -19.64 -25.94 -4.76
C LYS A 243 -21.10 -25.91 -4.33
N SER A 244 -21.54 -24.81 -3.71
CA SER A 244 -22.94 -24.64 -3.28
C SER A 244 -23.89 -24.53 -4.47
N GLU A 245 -23.54 -23.76 -5.49
CA GLU A 245 -24.37 -23.62 -6.69
C GLU A 245 -24.48 -24.92 -7.47
N ARG A 246 -23.38 -25.65 -7.66
CA ARG A 246 -23.43 -27.00 -8.29
C ARG A 246 -24.37 -27.95 -7.55
N LYS A 247 -24.34 -27.96 -6.21
CA LYS A 247 -25.26 -28.78 -5.40
C LYS A 247 -26.72 -28.33 -5.58
N SER A 248 -26.97 -27.01 -5.60
CA SER A 248 -28.30 -26.46 -5.82
C SER A 248 -28.84 -26.80 -7.21
N ASN A 249 -28.04 -26.62 -8.25
CA ASN A 249 -28.41 -26.94 -9.62
C ASN A 249 -28.64 -28.44 -9.80
N ALA A 250 -27.77 -29.30 -9.27
CA ALA A 250 -27.98 -30.75 -9.30
C ALA A 250 -29.31 -31.16 -8.64
N LYS A 251 -29.66 -30.55 -7.50
CA LYS A 251 -30.93 -30.78 -6.81
C LYS A 251 -32.13 -30.26 -7.61
N ALA A 252 -32.00 -29.11 -8.27
CA ALA A 252 -33.04 -28.56 -9.13
C ALA A 252 -33.29 -29.46 -10.35
N THR A 253 -32.22 -29.93 -11.01
CA THR A 253 -32.31 -30.86 -12.14
C THR A 253 -32.92 -32.20 -11.73
N SER A 254 -32.51 -32.77 -10.58
CA SER A 254 -33.10 -34.03 -10.10
C SER A 254 -34.59 -33.89 -9.79
N ASN A 255 -35.01 -32.76 -9.19
CA ASN A 255 -36.42 -32.49 -8.93
C ASN A 255 -37.23 -32.30 -10.22
N LEU A 256 -36.66 -31.61 -11.21
CA LEU A 256 -37.29 -31.43 -12.52
C LEU A 256 -37.50 -32.78 -13.22
N GLN A 257 -36.48 -33.64 -13.20
CA GLN A 257 -36.54 -34.96 -13.81
C GLN A 257 -37.58 -35.86 -13.11
N ALA A 258 -37.60 -35.88 -11.77
CA ALA A 258 -38.62 -36.58 -11.00
C ALA A 258 -40.05 -36.07 -11.30
N THR A 259 -40.22 -34.77 -11.53
CA THR A 259 -41.52 -34.18 -11.89
C THR A 259 -41.95 -34.59 -13.30
N LEU A 260 -41.00 -34.66 -14.25
CA LEU A 260 -41.24 -35.06 -15.62
C LEU A 260 -41.60 -36.56 -15.73
N ASP A 261 -40.92 -37.42 -14.97
CA ASP A 261 -41.23 -38.85 -14.89
C ASP A 261 -42.63 -39.10 -14.30
N LYS A 262 -43.02 -38.32 -13.28
CA LYS A 262 -44.38 -38.37 -12.69
C LYS A 262 -45.47 -37.92 -13.66
N GLN A 263 -45.18 -36.98 -14.57
CA GLN A 263 -46.12 -36.57 -15.62
C GLN A 263 -46.23 -37.65 -16.71
N ARG A 264 -45.10 -38.24 -17.13
CA ARG A 264 -45.10 -39.37 -18.07
C ARG A 264 -45.91 -40.56 -17.54
N SER A 265 -45.76 -40.91 -16.26
CA SER A 265 -46.51 -42.04 -15.69
C SER A 265 -48.02 -41.78 -15.65
N LYS A 266 -48.45 -40.55 -15.39
CA LYS A 266 -49.87 -40.16 -15.44
C LYS A 266 -50.46 -40.30 -16.84
N VAL A 267 -49.74 -39.85 -17.86
CA VAL A 267 -50.17 -39.98 -19.27
C VAL A 267 -50.25 -41.45 -19.69
N ALA A 268 -49.24 -42.26 -19.33
CA ALA A 268 -49.23 -43.69 -19.62
C ALA A 268 -50.36 -44.47 -18.91
N SER A 269 -50.82 -44.00 -17.74
CA SER A 269 -51.95 -44.60 -17.00
C SER A 269 -53.34 -44.24 -17.55
N GLY A 270 -53.44 -43.57 -18.71
CA GLY A 270 -54.72 -43.33 -19.39
C GLY A 270 -55.61 -42.23 -18.79
N ARG A 271 -55.17 -41.53 -17.73
CA ARG A 271 -55.87 -40.33 -17.22
C ARG A 271 -55.50 -39.11 -18.06
N MET A 272 -56.08 -39.00 -19.26
CA MET A 272 -56.07 -37.70 -19.95
C MET A 272 -56.93 -36.70 -19.16
N PRO A 273 -56.49 -35.44 -18.99
CA PRO A 273 -57.40 -34.39 -18.57
C PRO A 273 -58.43 -34.21 -19.68
N THR A 274 -59.69 -34.47 -19.36
CA THR A 274 -60.84 -34.16 -20.20
C THR A 274 -60.75 -32.69 -20.61
N ARG A 275 -60.52 -32.47 -21.91
CA ARG A 275 -60.58 -31.17 -22.55
C ARG A 275 -62.02 -30.67 -22.36
N LEU A 276 -62.20 -29.64 -21.53
CA LEU A 276 -63.47 -28.93 -21.40
C LEU A 276 -63.79 -28.32 -22.77
N VAL A 277 -64.90 -28.79 -23.35
CA VAL A 277 -65.62 -28.18 -24.49
C VAL A 277 -66.37 -26.97 -23.99
#